data_AF-A0A060BVF2-F1
#
_entry.id   AF-A0A060BVF2-F1
#
_cell.length_a   1.000
_cell.length_b   1.000
_cell.length_c   1.000
_cell.angle_alpha   90.00
_cell.angle_beta   90.00
_cell.angle_gamma   90.00
#
_symmetry.space_group_name_H-M   'P 1'
#
loop_
_entity.id
_entity.type
_entity.pdbx_description
1 polymer ?
#
loop_
_entity_poly.entity_id
_entity_poly.type
_entity_poly.pdbx_seq_one_letter_code
_entity_poly.pdbx_strand_id
1 'polypeptide(L)'
;MTGSSPKFVEPSDFASGKLSGRILNAFTNIPYEIYKDNVDSDKWQITKLHGNSALMSALEHLDDSKWENHLFAWTGELVIKNKNSVTDEAYYLDSDDKDHIEELISN
;
A
#
# COMPACT_ATOMS: atom_id res chain seq x y z
N MET A 1 -27.75 -29.15 0.14
CA MET A 1 -27.86 -27.70 0.37
C MET A 1 -27.11 -26.99 -0.74
N THR A 2 -27.79 -26.54 -1.78
CA THR A 2 -27.19 -25.75 -2.87
C THR A 2 -27.38 -24.28 -2.52
N GLY A 3 -26.54 -23.76 -1.63
CA GLY A 3 -26.52 -22.33 -1.35
C GLY A 3 -25.86 -21.63 -2.53
N SER A 4 -26.61 -20.81 -3.27
CA SER A 4 -26.02 -19.91 -4.25
C SER A 4 -25.03 -19.00 -3.52
N SER A 5 -23.76 -19.02 -3.92
CA SER A 5 -22.76 -18.09 -3.43
C SER A 5 -23.29 -16.66 -3.60
N PRO A 6 -23.09 -15.77 -2.60
CA PRO A 6 -23.50 -14.37 -2.76
C PRO A 6 -22.84 -13.78 -4.01
N LYS A 7 -23.65 -13.17 -4.88
CA LYS A 7 -23.17 -12.52 -6.10
C LYS A 7 -22.30 -11.32 -5.70
N PHE A 8 -21.04 -11.31 -6.10
CA PHE A 8 -20.17 -10.15 -5.97
C PHE A 8 -20.67 -9.02 -6.87
N VAL A 9 -20.73 -7.80 -6.35
CA VAL A 9 -21.27 -6.64 -7.05
C VAL A 9 -20.18 -6.01 -7.90
N GLU A 10 -20.43 -5.90 -9.21
CA GLU A 10 -19.49 -5.32 -10.16
C GLU A 10 -19.90 -3.89 -10.56
N PRO A 11 -18.97 -3.05 -11.04
CA PRO A 11 -19.32 -1.72 -11.56
C PRO A 11 -20.40 -1.77 -12.66
N SER A 12 -20.36 -2.82 -13.49
CA SER A 12 -21.28 -3.07 -14.60
C SER A 12 -22.73 -3.26 -14.15
N ASP A 13 -22.97 -3.73 -12.92
CA ASP A 13 -24.31 -3.87 -12.34
C ASP A 13 -25.02 -2.51 -12.18
N PHE A 14 -24.27 -1.40 -12.23
CA PHE A 14 -24.77 -0.04 -12.14
C PHE A 14 -24.50 0.78 -13.42
N ALA A 15 -24.47 0.14 -14.59
CA ALA A 15 -24.21 0.82 -15.87
C ALA A 15 -25.15 2.01 -16.17
N SER A 16 -26.35 2.04 -15.57
CA SER A 16 -27.30 3.16 -15.68
C SER A 16 -27.09 4.28 -14.63
N GLY A 17 -26.24 4.05 -13.64
CA GLY A 17 -25.86 4.99 -12.60
C GLY A 17 -24.58 5.77 -12.92
N LYS A 18 -24.31 6.84 -12.17
CA LYS A 18 -23.09 7.66 -12.29
C LYS A 18 -21.97 7.13 -11.39
N LEU A 19 -21.68 5.83 -11.44
CA LEU A 19 -20.54 5.27 -10.69
C LEU A 19 -19.27 5.32 -11.54
N SER A 20 -18.15 5.61 -10.88
CA SER A 20 -16.84 5.74 -11.53
C SER A 20 -16.14 4.40 -11.78
N GLY A 21 -16.64 3.31 -11.20
CA GLY A 21 -15.95 2.01 -11.16
C GLY A 21 -14.70 2.00 -10.26
N ARG A 22 -14.48 3.06 -9.47
CA ARG A 22 -13.30 3.23 -8.61
C ARG A 22 -13.64 3.14 -7.13
N ILE A 23 -12.79 2.46 -6.37
CA ILE A 23 -12.81 2.43 -4.91
C ILE A 23 -11.57 3.17 -4.40
N LEU A 24 -11.78 4.17 -3.55
CA LEU A 24 -10.70 4.91 -2.90
C LEU A 24 -10.57 4.41 -1.46
N ASN A 25 -9.55 3.60 -1.20
CA ASN A 25 -9.28 3.05 0.12
C ASN A 25 -8.28 3.97 0.86
N ALA A 26 -8.73 4.58 1.96
CA ALA A 26 -7.90 5.46 2.78
C ALA A 26 -7.50 4.77 4.10
N PHE A 27 -6.21 4.71 4.40
CA PHE A 27 -5.67 4.12 5.62
C PHE A 27 -4.71 5.06 6.34
N THR A 28 -4.42 4.75 7.59
CA THR A 28 -3.41 5.47 8.35
C THR A 28 -2.03 5.25 7.75
N ASN A 29 -1.65 4.01 7.45
CA ASN A 29 -0.32 3.67 6.92
C ASN A 29 -0.42 2.72 5.71
N ILE A 30 0.51 2.86 4.77
CA ILE A 30 0.72 1.86 3.71
C ILE A 30 1.15 0.52 4.34
N PRO A 31 0.95 -0.62 3.66
CA PRO A 31 1.30 -1.93 4.22
C PRO A 31 2.80 -2.27 4.13
N TYR A 32 3.65 -1.25 4.04
CA TYR A 32 5.09 -1.38 3.89
C TYR A 32 5.81 -0.42 4.85
N GLU A 33 6.93 -0.89 5.40
CA GLU A 33 7.93 -0.04 6.04
C GLU A 33 9.00 0.29 5.00
N ILE A 34 9.37 1.56 4.91
CA ILE A 34 10.44 2.05 4.04
C ILE A 34 11.69 2.24 4.90
N TYR A 35 12.78 1.57 4.53
CA TYR A 35 14.00 1.57 5.36
C TYR A 35 15.31 1.57 4.56
N LYS A 36 16.39 1.98 5.21
CA LYS A 36 17.79 1.76 4.80
C LYS A 36 18.49 0.89 5.83
N ASP A 37 19.42 0.05 5.39
CA ASP A 37 20.21 -0.78 6.31
C ASP A 37 21.14 0.09 7.16
N ASN A 38 21.84 1.03 6.52
CA ASN A 38 22.78 1.95 7.15
C ASN A 38 22.59 3.38 6.62
N VAL A 39 23.17 4.37 7.30
CA VAL A 39 23.14 5.78 6.86
C VAL A 39 23.82 5.96 5.49
N ASP A 40 24.89 5.21 5.25
CA ASP A 40 25.67 5.24 4.00
C ASP A 40 25.03 4.40 2.87
N SER A 41 23.85 3.79 3.10
CA SER A 41 23.17 3.06 2.04
C SER A 41 22.57 4.03 1.02
N ASP A 42 22.92 3.83 -0.25
CA ASP A 42 22.45 4.68 -1.33
C ASP A 42 20.93 4.54 -1.55
N LYS A 43 20.37 3.34 -1.38
CA LYS A 43 18.98 3.03 -1.77
C LYS A 43 18.09 2.65 -0.60
N TRP A 44 16.86 3.19 -0.60
CA TRP A 44 15.77 2.73 0.25
C TRP A 44 15.27 1.36 -0.20
N GLN A 45 14.76 0.60 0.76
CA GLN A 45 14.14 -0.71 0.58
C GLN A 45 12.76 -0.69 1.23
N ILE A 46 11.92 -1.66 0.86
CA ILE A 46 10.63 -1.87 1.49
C ILE A 46 10.57 -3.23 2.17
N THR A 47 9.83 -3.33 3.27
CA THR A 47 9.42 -4.62 3.83
C THR A 47 7.95 -4.57 4.22
N LYS A 48 7.26 -5.71 4.12
CA LYS A 48 5.83 -5.76 4.48
C LYS A 48 5.69 -5.56 5.99
N LEU A 49 4.79 -4.66 6.37
CA LEU A 49 4.41 -4.52 7.77
C LEU A 49 3.64 -5.77 8.21
N HIS A 50 3.91 -6.21 9.44
CA HIS A 50 3.19 -7.32 10.06
C HIS A 50 2.01 -6.76 10.87
N GLY A 51 0.84 -7.37 10.71
CA GLY A 51 -0.40 -6.90 11.31
C GLY A 51 -1.47 -6.62 10.25
N ASN A 52 -2.74 -6.47 10.67
CA ASN A 52 -3.86 -6.16 9.78
C ASN A 52 -4.04 -7.13 8.60
N SER A 53 -3.80 -8.43 8.81
CA SER A 53 -3.95 -9.46 7.77
C SER A 53 -5.34 -9.48 7.15
N ALA A 54 -6.39 -9.31 7.95
CA ALA A 54 -7.77 -9.23 7.45
C ALA A 54 -7.97 -8.05 6.48
N LEU A 55 -7.30 -6.92 6.75
CA LEU A 55 -7.37 -5.76 5.87
C LEU A 55 -6.59 -6.01 4.57
N MET A 56 -5.40 -6.60 4.66
CA MET A 56 -4.61 -6.95 3.48
C MET A 56 -5.34 -7.95 2.59
N SER A 57 -5.97 -8.97 3.19
CA SER A 57 -6.81 -9.92 2.45
C SER A 57 -8.04 -9.25 1.83
N ALA A 58 -8.61 -8.23 2.47
CA ALA A 58 -9.71 -7.48 1.88
C ALA A 58 -9.25 -6.65 0.68
N LEU A 59 -8.05 -6.04 0.74
CA LEU A 59 -7.46 -5.31 -0.39
C LEU A 59 -7.13 -6.25 -1.55
N GLU A 60 -6.47 -7.38 -1.27
CA GLU A 60 -6.17 -8.41 -2.27
C GLU A 60 -7.45 -8.92 -2.95
N HIS A 61 -8.51 -9.16 -2.16
CA HIS A 61 -9.81 -9.54 -2.70
C HIS A 61 -10.43 -8.47 -3.59
N LEU A 62 -10.26 -7.19 -3.26
CA LEU A 62 -10.73 -6.09 -4.08
C LEU A 62 -9.89 -5.93 -5.36
N ASP A 63 -8.58 -6.16 -5.30
CA ASP A 63 -7.66 -6.05 -6.43
C ASP A 63 -7.93 -7.13 -7.50
N ASP A 64 -8.42 -8.31 -7.07
CA ASP A 64 -8.92 -9.35 -7.98
C ASP A 64 -10.27 -9.03 -8.63
N SER A 65 -10.94 -7.94 -8.19
CA SER A 65 -12.27 -7.59 -8.66
C SER A 65 -12.26 -6.74 -9.95
N LYS A 66 -13.46 -6.36 -10.43
CA LYS A 66 -13.61 -5.43 -11.56
C LYS A 66 -13.56 -3.95 -11.14
N TRP A 67 -13.47 -3.68 -9.85
CA TRP A 67 -13.30 -2.32 -9.34
C TRP A 67 -11.83 -1.91 -9.45
N GLU A 68 -11.60 -0.67 -9.88
CA GLU A 68 -10.28 -0.07 -9.85
C GLU A 68 -10.01 0.49 -8.44
N ASN A 69 -9.04 -0.09 -7.73
CA ASN A 69 -8.73 0.33 -6.36
C ASN A 69 -7.56 1.31 -6.33
N HIS A 70 -7.71 2.35 -5.51
CA HIS A 70 -6.65 3.30 -5.19
C HIS A 70 -6.42 3.30 -3.68
N LEU A 71 -5.15 3.17 -3.28
CA LEU A 71 -4.73 3.19 -1.89
C LEU A 71 -4.17 4.57 -1.53
N PHE A 72 -4.70 5.21 -0.50
CA PHE A 72 -4.17 6.45 0.06
C PHE A 72 -3.80 6.24 1.51
N ALA A 73 -2.53 6.41 1.85
CA ALA A 73 -2.08 6.33 3.24
C ALA A 73 -0.77 7.08 3.44
N TRP A 74 -0.43 7.32 4.70
CA TRP A 74 0.89 7.83 5.06
C TRP A 74 1.93 6.71 4.98
N THR A 75 3.16 7.04 4.62
CA THR A 75 4.26 6.06 4.49
C THR A 75 4.74 5.50 5.82
N GLY A 76 4.38 6.14 6.94
CA GLY A 76 5.09 5.95 8.20
C GLY A 76 6.39 6.74 8.25
N GLU A 77 7.13 6.55 9.33
CA GLU A 77 8.48 7.08 9.49
C GLU A 77 9.47 6.28 8.64
N LEU A 78 10.47 6.97 8.08
CA LEU A 78 11.55 6.34 7.32
C LEU A 78 12.62 5.83 8.29
N VAL A 79 12.96 4.54 8.21
CA VAL A 79 13.78 3.86 9.22
C VAL A 79 15.21 3.64 8.71
N ILE A 80 16.23 3.89 9.54
CA ILE A 80 17.61 3.42 9.30
C ILE A 80 17.97 2.41 10.37
N LYS A 81 18.09 1.13 9.99
CA LYS A 81 18.14 0.01 10.94
C LYS A 81 19.39 0.00 11.82
N ASN A 82 20.57 0.29 11.26
CA ASN A 82 21.84 0.31 12.01
C ASN A 82 22.33 1.74 12.31
N LYS A 83 21.43 2.64 12.69
CA LYS A 83 21.82 3.99 13.11
C LYS A 83 22.44 3.95 14.51
N ASN A 84 23.74 4.23 14.61
CA ASN A 84 24.47 4.26 15.88
C ASN A 84 24.28 5.56 16.70
N SER A 85 23.43 6.49 16.25
CA SER A 85 23.24 7.80 16.88
C SER A 85 21.76 8.19 16.99
N VAL A 86 21.35 8.59 18.20
CA VAL A 86 20.04 9.14 18.52
C VAL A 86 19.98 10.61 18.07
N THR A 87 20.04 10.86 16.77
CA THR A 87 19.67 12.18 16.23
C THR A 87 18.26 12.06 15.67
N ASP A 88 17.33 12.89 16.17
CA ASP A 88 15.94 13.03 15.70
C ASP A 88 15.89 13.75 14.34
N GLU A 89 16.74 13.32 13.42
CA GLU A 89 16.75 13.84 12.06
C GLU A 89 15.64 13.17 11.26
N ALA A 90 14.70 13.98 10.79
CA ALA A 90 13.69 13.54 9.84
C ALA A 90 14.35 13.27 8.48
N TYR A 91 14.13 12.07 7.95
CA TYR A 91 14.55 11.72 6.60
C TYR A 91 13.45 12.06 5.59
N TYR A 92 13.87 12.35 4.37
CA TYR A 92 12.98 12.65 3.25
C TYR A 92 13.41 11.86 2.04
N LEU A 93 12.42 11.45 1.24
CA LEU A 93 12.64 10.84 -0.07
C LEU A 93 12.76 11.95 -1.10
N ASP A 94 13.84 11.93 -1.88
CA ASP A 94 13.93 12.74 -3.09
C ASP A 94 13.06 12.15 -4.23
N SER A 95 13.25 12.61 -5.47
CA SER A 95 12.43 12.12 -6.58
C SER A 95 12.88 10.75 -7.05
N ASP A 96 14.19 10.50 -7.09
CA ASP A 96 14.76 9.22 -7.52
C ASP A 96 14.41 8.12 -6.51
N ASP A 97 14.42 8.45 -5.22
CA ASP A 97 13.97 7.58 -4.13
C ASP A 97 12.50 7.17 -4.29
N LYS A 98 11.62 8.10 -4.66
CA LYS A 98 10.19 7.83 -4.85
C LYS A 98 9.94 6.90 -6.03
N ASP A 99 10.58 7.18 -7.16
CA ASP A 99 10.48 6.35 -8.37
C ASP A 99 10.98 4.92 -8.07
N HIS A 100 12.07 4.81 -7.31
CA HIS A 100 12.60 3.51 -6.89
C HIS A 100 11.64 2.74 -5.97
N ILE A 101 11.03 3.41 -4.99
CA ILE A 101 10.07 2.79 -4.07
C ILE A 101 8.80 2.36 -4.81
N GLU A 102 8.32 3.17 -5.77
CA GLU A 102 7.19 2.82 -6.62
C GLU A 102 7.46 1.54 -7.43
N GLU A 103 8.66 1.40 -7.98
CA GLU A 103 9.11 0.18 -8.66
C GLU A 103 9.11 -1.03 -7.70
N LEU A 104 9.54 -0.86 -6.45
CA LEU A 104 9.54 -1.94 -5.46
C LEU A 104 8.13 -2.39 -5.03
N ILE A 105 7.16 -1.47 -5.00
CA ILE A 105 5.77 -1.78 -4.60
C ILE A 105 4.99 -2.40 -5.76
N SER A 106 5.31 -2.03 -7.00
CA SER A 106 4.57 -2.46 -8.20
C SER A 106 5.00 -3.83 -8.76
N ASN A 107 6.15 -4.35 -8.32
CA ASN A 107 6.70 -5.66 -8.71
C ASN A 107 6.43 -6.75 -7.67
#